data_AF-A0A6V7I761-F1
#
_entry.id   AF-A0A6V7I761-F1
#
_cell.length_a   1.000
_cell.length_b   1.000
_cell.length_c   1.000
_cell.angle_alpha   90.00
_cell.angle_beta   90.00
_cell.angle_gamma   90.00
#
_symmetry.space_group_name_H-M   'P 1'
#
loop_
_entity.id
_entity.type
_entity.pdbx_description
1 polymer ?
#
loop_
_entity_poly.entity_id
_entity_poly.type
_entity_poly.pdbx_seq_one_letter_code
_entity_poly.pdbx_strand_id
1 'polypeptide(L)'
;LGYSLSVSGNDGRHPDVVSKVTVEFLIFSNATVENSVTLQISRLTASEFLSKYYRPLLEILQEDIEAGDTLTIYSIGEVDGNLNIYLAIETPQ
;
A
#
# COMPACT_ATOMS: atom_id res chain seq x y z
N LEU A 1 5.45 12.21 -5.16
CA LEU A 1 6.93 12.25 -5.12
C LEU A 1 7.42 10.82 -5.03
N GLY A 2 8.45 10.42 -5.76
CA GLY A 2 8.93 9.04 -5.67
C GLY A 2 10.30 8.85 -6.29
N TYR A 3 11.00 7.81 -5.85
CA TYR A 3 12.31 7.41 -6.36
C TYR A 3 12.24 5.97 -6.81
N SER A 4 12.96 5.64 -7.87
CA SER A 4 13.11 4.25 -8.30
C SER A 4 14.58 3.91 -8.50
N LEU A 5 14.97 2.78 -7.92
CA LEU A 5 16.27 2.17 -8.13
C LEU A 5 16.10 0.96 -9.03
N SER A 6 16.84 0.92 -10.13
CA SER A 6 16.85 -0.20 -11.07
C SER A 6 18.27 -0.74 -11.17
N VAL A 7 18.45 -2.04 -10.91
CA VAL A 7 19.72 -2.75 -11.00
C VAL A 7 19.61 -3.79 -12.11
N SER A 8 20.50 -3.75 -13.09
CA SER A 8 20.60 -4.76 -14.16
C SER A 8 21.82 -5.65 -13.93
N GLY A 9 21.65 -6.96 -14.10
CA GLY A 9 22.72 -7.95 -14.07
C GLY A 9 22.71 -8.79 -15.34
N ASN A 10 23.90 -9.10 -15.87
CA ASN A 10 24.10 -9.92 -17.06
C ASN A 10 25.24 -10.91 -16.79
N ASP A 11 25.00 -12.21 -17.02
CA ASP A 11 25.97 -13.30 -16.80
C ASP A 11 26.72 -13.73 -18.07
N GLY A 12 26.45 -13.06 -19.20
CA GLY A 12 27.00 -13.33 -20.53
C GLY A 12 26.35 -14.50 -21.28
N ARG A 13 25.41 -15.22 -20.65
CA ARG A 13 24.76 -16.41 -21.22
C ARG A 13 23.25 -16.25 -21.39
N HIS A 14 22.61 -15.51 -20.47
CA HIS A 14 21.18 -15.27 -20.44
C HIS A 14 20.88 -13.77 -20.67
N PRO A 15 19.62 -13.43 -21.04
CA PRO A 15 19.20 -12.04 -21.11
C PRO A 15 19.37 -11.31 -19.77
N ASP A 16 19.53 -9.98 -19.85
CA ASP A 16 19.63 -9.10 -18.69
C ASP A 16 18.49 -9.33 -17.70
N VAL A 17 18.83 -9.46 -16.42
CA VAL A 17 17.88 -9.49 -15.32
C VAL A 17 17.83 -8.10 -14.71
N VAL A 18 16.65 -7.48 -14.72
CA VAL A 18 16.43 -6.16 -14.12
C VAL A 18 15.61 -6.30 -12.84
N SER A 19 16.17 -5.84 -11.72
CA SER A 19 15.47 -5.69 -10.45
C SER A 19 15.16 -4.22 -10.20
N LYS A 20 13.87 -3.89 -9.97
CA LYS A 20 13.41 -2.51 -9.77
C LYS A 20 12.70 -2.38 -8.43
N VAL A 21 13.11 -1.40 -7.65
CA VAL A 21 12.46 -0.97 -6.41
C VAL A 21 11.92 0.44 -6.64
N THR A 22 10.66 0.69 -6.27
CA THR A 22 10.03 2.01 -6.32
C THR A 22 9.58 2.39 -4.92
N VAL A 23 9.89 3.62 -4.51
CA VAL A 23 9.41 4.22 -3.26
C VAL A 23 8.55 5.41 -3.64
N GLU A 24 7.32 5.43 -3.16
CA GLU A 24 6.36 6.51 -3.37
C GLU A 24 6.03 7.15 -2.03
N PHE A 25 5.91 8.48 -2.02
CA PHE A 25 5.52 9.23 -0.84
C PHE A 25 4.07 9.66 -0.97
N LEU A 26 3.26 9.22 -0.02
CA LEU A 26 1.91 9.71 0.21
C LEU A 26 1.99 10.92 1.15
N ILE A 27 1.33 12.01 0.76
CA ILE A 27 1.18 13.19 1.61
C ILE A 27 -0.22 13.12 2.19
N PHE A 28 -0.33 13.26 3.50
CA PHE A 28 -1.61 13.31 4.20
C PHE A 28 -1.68 14.57 5.07
N SER A 29 -2.90 15.01 5.37
CA SER A 29 -3.17 16.18 6.19
C SER A 29 -3.85 15.77 7.51
N ASN A 30 -4.05 16.73 8.41
CA ASN A 30 -4.86 16.50 9.61
C ASN A 30 -6.27 16.04 9.24
N ALA A 31 -6.87 16.59 8.18
CA ALA A 31 -8.17 16.16 7.69
C ALA A 31 -8.16 14.69 7.23
N THR A 32 -7.06 14.20 6.65
CA THR A 32 -6.93 12.78 6.28
C THR A 32 -6.94 11.89 7.52
N VAL A 33 -6.25 12.29 8.59
CA VAL A 33 -6.20 11.52 9.84
C VAL A 33 -7.54 11.56 10.57
N GLU A 34 -8.18 12.73 10.63
CA GLU A 34 -9.47 12.94 11.28
C GLU A 34 -10.60 12.16 10.61
N ASN A 35 -10.55 11.98 9.28
CA ASN A 35 -11.55 11.24 8.50
C ASN A 35 -11.07 9.83 8.14
N SER A 36 -10.12 9.28 8.91
CA SER A 36 -9.61 7.94 8.68
C SER A 36 -10.44 6.85 9.36
N VAL A 37 -10.43 5.66 8.76
CA VAL A 37 -10.96 4.43 9.35
C VAL A 37 -9.80 3.47 9.60
N THR A 38 -9.84 2.80 10.75
CA THR A 38 -8.89 1.71 11.07
C THR A 38 -9.56 0.36 10.84
N LEU A 39 -9.00 -0.43 9.93
CA LEU A 39 -9.34 -1.84 9.77
C LEU A 39 -8.37 -2.68 10.61
N GLN A 40 -8.89 -3.34 11.65
CA GLN A 40 -8.11 -4.29 12.44
C GLN A 40 -8.34 -5.72 11.96
N ILE A 41 -7.26 -6.47 11.73
CA ILE A 41 -7.26 -7.87 11.35
C ILE A 41 -6.56 -8.67 12.43
N SER A 42 -7.30 -9.59 13.06
CA SER A 42 -6.77 -10.36 14.18
C SER A 42 -5.71 -11.36 13.73
N ARG A 43 -4.62 -11.47 14.51
CA ARG A 43 -3.57 -12.49 14.33
C ARG A 43 -2.96 -12.52 12.93
N LEU A 44 -2.72 -11.35 12.35
CA LEU A 44 -2.05 -11.19 11.07
C LEU A 44 -0.86 -10.25 11.26
N THR A 45 0.30 -10.62 10.73
CA THR A 45 1.47 -9.73 10.72
C THR A 45 1.46 -8.83 9.49
N ALA A 46 2.11 -7.68 9.56
CA ALA A 46 2.32 -6.77 8.44
C ALA A 46 3.12 -7.45 7.32
N SER A 47 4.09 -8.32 7.65
CA SER A 47 4.85 -9.07 6.65
C SER A 47 3.99 -10.05 5.86
N GLU A 48 3.13 -10.81 6.55
CA GLU A 48 2.18 -11.72 5.89
C GLU A 48 1.16 -10.96 5.04
N PHE A 49 0.66 -9.84 5.56
CA PHE A 49 -0.24 -8.96 4.83
C PHE A 49 0.38 -8.40 3.55
N LEU A 50 1.55 -7.77 3.64
CA LEU A 50 2.22 -7.16 2.50
C LEU A 50 2.62 -8.20 1.44
N SER A 51 3.01 -9.41 1.86
CA SER A 51 3.45 -10.45 0.94
C SER A 51 2.31 -11.18 0.21
N LYS A 52 1.11 -11.25 0.80
CA LYS A 52 0.03 -12.10 0.29
C LYS A 52 -1.30 -11.38 0.06
N TYR A 53 -1.63 -10.38 0.86
CA TYR A 53 -3.00 -9.86 0.98
C TYR A 53 -3.14 -8.39 0.58
N TYR A 54 -2.05 -7.63 0.50
CA TYR A 54 -2.09 -6.21 0.16
C TYR A 54 -2.74 -5.93 -1.21
N ARG A 55 -2.31 -6.63 -2.26
CA ARG A 55 -2.89 -6.45 -3.61
C ARG A 55 -4.37 -6.87 -3.68
N PRO A 56 -4.75 -8.07 -3.21
CA PRO A 56 -6.16 -8.47 -3.18
C PRO A 56 -7.05 -7.50 -2.40
N LEU A 57 -6.58 -6.96 -1.26
CA LEU A 57 -7.35 -5.99 -0.49
C LEU A 57 -7.56 -4.70 -1.30
N LEU A 58 -6.51 -4.18 -1.95
CA LEU A 58 -6.63 -2.99 -2.79
C LEU A 58 -7.59 -3.20 -3.95
N GLU A 59 -7.55 -4.36 -4.60
CA GLU A 59 -8.45 -4.71 -5.70
C GLU A 59 -9.91 -4.70 -5.22
N ILE A 60 -10.21 -5.37 -4.11
CA ILE A 60 -11.57 -5.40 -3.53
C ILE A 60 -12.03 -4.00 -3.14
N LEU A 61 -11.18 -3.23 -2.44
CA LEU A 61 -11.56 -1.87 -2.03
C LEU A 61 -11.81 -0.96 -3.24
N GLN A 62 -11.06 -1.13 -4.33
CA GLN A 62 -11.25 -0.34 -5.56
C GLN A 62 -12.54 -0.69 -6.32
N GLU A 63 -13.04 -1.92 -6.22
CA GLU A 63 -14.32 -2.31 -6.86
C GLU A 63 -15.53 -1.58 -6.25
N ASP A 64 -15.46 -1.27 -4.95
CA ASP A 64 -16.57 -0.68 -4.19
C ASP A 64 -16.51 0.87 -4.11
N ILE A 65 -15.48 1.49 -4.66
CA ILE A 65 -15.28 2.95 -4.59
C ILE A 65 -15.97 3.64 -5.79
N GLU A 66 -16.68 4.74 -5.52
CA GLU A 66 -17.35 5.52 -6.56
C GLU A 66 -16.35 6.10 -7.57
N ALA A 67 -16.79 6.24 -8.83
CA ALA A 67 -15.93 6.76 -9.90
C ALA A 67 -15.51 8.22 -9.60
N GLY A 68 -14.24 8.40 -9.22
CA GLY A 68 -13.65 9.69 -8.87
C GLY A 68 -13.04 9.70 -7.48
N ASP A 69 -13.53 8.85 -6.56
CA ASP A 69 -13.00 8.73 -5.21
C ASP A 69 -11.62 8.08 -5.21
N THR A 70 -10.76 8.51 -4.29
CA THR A 70 -9.42 7.95 -4.08
C THR A 70 -9.29 7.38 -2.68
N LEU A 71 -9.13 6.06 -2.56
CA LEU A 71 -8.77 5.40 -1.30
C LEU A 71 -7.25 5.37 -1.11
N THR A 72 -6.81 5.82 0.06
CA THR A 72 -5.41 5.85 0.46
C THR A 72 -5.19 5.00 1.70
N ILE A 73 -4.29 4.02 1.62
CA ILE A 73 -3.70 3.35 2.78
C ILE A 73 -2.45 4.13 3.18
N TYR A 74 -2.52 4.94 4.24
CA TYR A 74 -1.40 5.81 4.61
C TYR A 74 -0.52 5.23 5.72
N SER A 75 -0.99 4.19 6.43
CA SER A 75 -0.20 3.51 7.45
C SER A 75 -0.68 2.07 7.69
N ILE A 76 0.26 1.22 8.11
CA ILE A 76 0.01 -0.12 8.63
C ILE A 76 0.85 -0.31 9.90
N GLY A 77 0.30 -0.97 10.91
CA GLY A 77 1.01 -1.22 12.15
C GLY A 77 0.46 -2.40 12.91
N GLU A 78 1.33 -3.11 13.63
CA GLU A 78 0.94 -4.23 14.47
C GLU A 78 0.74 -3.76 15.91
N VAL A 79 -0.42 -4.08 16.51
CA VAL A 79 -0.78 -3.75 17.89
C VAL A 79 -1.39 -4.99 18.53
N ASP A 80 -0.82 -5.44 19.65
CA ASP A 80 -1.29 -6.59 20.43
C ASP A 80 -1.45 -7.89 19.59
N GLY A 81 -0.56 -8.09 18.62
CA GLY A 81 -0.58 -9.25 17.72
C GLY A 81 -1.66 -9.18 16.63
N ASN A 82 -2.27 -8.02 16.42
CA ASN A 82 -3.23 -7.76 15.34
C ASN A 82 -2.65 -6.72 14.38
N LEU A 83 -3.05 -6.78 13.11
CA LEU A 83 -2.71 -5.78 12.12
C LEU A 83 -3.76 -4.67 12.11
N ASN A 84 -3.34 -3.44 12.23
CA ASN A 84 -4.15 -2.25 11.97
C ASN A 84 -3.75 -1.65 10.63
N ILE A 85 -4.74 -1.39 9.77
CA ILE A 85 -4.59 -0.70 8.49
C ILE A 85 -5.35 0.61 8.57
N TYR A 86 -4.67 1.72 8.33
CA TYR A 86 -5.26 3.07 8.41
C TYR A 86 -5.57 3.58 7.01
N LEU A 87 -6.85 3.86 6.78
CA LEU A 87 -7.44 4.12 5.47
C LEU A 87 -8.15 5.46 5.49
N ALA A 88 -8.12 6.18 4.37
CA ALA A 88 -8.95 7.37 4.15
C ALA A 88 -9.46 7.38 2.70
N ILE A 89 -10.63 7.99 2.48
CA ILE A 89 -11.21 8.21 1.15
C ILE A 89 -11.29 9.71 0.91
N GLU A 90 -10.87 10.13 -0.28
CA GLU A 90 -11.00 11.50 -0.76
C GLU A 90 -11.93 11.53 -1.98
N THR A 91 -13.01 12.30 -1.88
CA THR A 91 -13.92 12.59 -2.99
C THR A 91 -13.53 13.93 -3.62
N PRO A 92 -13.19 14.00 -4.92
CA PRO A 92 -12.94 15.26 -5.61
C PRO A 92 -14.19 16.14 -5.58
N GLN A 93 -14.02 17.44 -5.30
CA GLN A 93 -15.10 18.43 -5.37
C GLN A 93 -15.35 18.95 -6.78
#